data_AF-A0A1Y4HVF5-F1
#
_entry.id   AF-A0A1Y4HVF5-F1
#
_cell.length_a   1.000
_cell.length_b   1.000
_cell.length_c   1.000
_cell.angle_alpha   90.00
_cell.angle_beta   90.00
_cell.angle_gamma   90.00
#
_symmetry.space_group_name_H-M   'P 1'
#
loop_
_entity.id
_entity.type
_entity.pdbx_description
1 polymer ?
#
loop_
_entity_poly.entity_id
_entity_poly.type
_entity_poly.pdbx_seq_one_letter_code
_entity_poly.pdbx_strand_id
1 'polypeptide(L)'
;YALTPDEAREEAQLCARVLEPYKGKFLYPVYFDYEYDSERYSTEHGVTPHKELRTQLAVAFCSELERLGWRAGVYTNLDYIKNRIDRSRLTAWELWLADYTGAPDVSCGIQQTGSTGRVDGISGNVDTNESFLDYPSLTRQNGWNGWKKENAACWTSDTTNGTDNPVRIAPNSLYTVKITGQDIDLVCGESGGKPAAFRLVRCRRDGDSTLWHVVPVGEPGQEAGIYPAEGGERIFVARIEEVSK
;
A
#
# COMPACT_ATOMS: atom_id res chain seq x y z
N TYR A 1 11.35 -8.71 -27.25
CA TYR A 1 9.90 -8.57 -27.11
C TYR A 1 9.30 -9.93 -27.36
N ALA A 2 8.47 -10.41 -26.43
CA ALA A 2 7.77 -11.66 -26.57
C ALA A 2 6.76 -11.61 -27.74
N LEU A 3 6.77 -12.66 -28.54
CA LEU A 3 5.82 -12.93 -29.61
C LEU A 3 4.74 -13.94 -29.20
N THR A 4 5.02 -14.73 -28.16
CA THR A 4 4.13 -15.76 -27.62
C THR A 4 4.05 -15.69 -26.10
N PRO A 5 2.99 -16.25 -25.48
CA PRO A 5 2.89 -16.32 -24.02
C PRO A 5 4.04 -17.08 -23.35
N ASP A 6 4.65 -18.06 -24.03
CA ASP A 6 5.83 -18.76 -23.52
C ASP A 6 7.05 -17.84 -23.50
N GLU A 7 7.29 -17.09 -24.57
CA GLU A 7 8.36 -16.09 -24.60
C GLU A 7 8.15 -14.99 -23.55
N ALA A 8 6.90 -14.60 -23.27
CA ALA A 8 6.59 -13.63 -22.21
C ALA A 8 6.92 -14.18 -20.81
N ARG A 9 6.74 -15.50 -20.59
CA ARG A 9 7.22 -16.17 -19.37
C ARG A 9 8.74 -16.20 -19.31
N GLU A 10 9.41 -16.46 -20.42
CA GLU A 10 10.88 -16.44 -20.50
C GLU A 10 11.44 -15.04 -20.24
N GLU A 11 10.81 -13.99 -20.77
CA GLU A 11 11.15 -12.60 -20.47
C GLU A 11 10.97 -12.28 -18.98
N ALA A 12 9.88 -12.73 -18.35
CA ALA A 12 9.68 -12.57 -16.90
C ALA A 12 10.74 -13.31 -16.07
N GLN A 13 11.11 -14.53 -16.45
CA GLN A 13 12.18 -15.29 -15.81
C GLN A 13 13.54 -14.61 -15.96
N LEU A 14 13.86 -14.09 -17.15
CA LEU A 14 15.09 -13.34 -17.37
C LEU A 14 15.10 -12.05 -16.53
N CYS A 15 14.00 -11.30 -16.53
CA CYS A 15 13.83 -10.10 -15.72
C CYS A 15 14.08 -10.42 -14.23
N ALA A 16 13.38 -11.41 -13.67
CA ALA A 16 13.56 -11.83 -12.29
C ALA A 16 15.01 -12.23 -11.97
N ARG A 17 15.69 -12.97 -12.86
CA ARG A 17 17.11 -13.33 -12.69
C ARG A 17 18.02 -12.10 -12.61
N VAL A 18 17.77 -11.09 -13.43
CA VAL A 18 18.54 -9.82 -13.41
C VAL A 18 18.29 -9.05 -12.12
N LEU A 19 17.05 -9.07 -11.61
CA LEU A 19 16.65 -8.34 -10.41
C LEU A 19 17.02 -9.06 -9.10
N GLU A 20 17.18 -10.39 -9.11
CA GLU A 20 17.40 -11.21 -7.91
C GLU A 20 18.55 -10.72 -7.00
N PRO A 21 19.72 -10.28 -7.51
CA PRO A 21 20.79 -9.71 -6.67
C PRO A 21 20.39 -8.44 -5.89
N TYR A 22 19.26 -7.82 -6.25
CA TYR A 22 18.73 -6.59 -5.66
C TYR A 22 17.40 -6.81 -4.94
N LYS A 23 17.02 -8.05 -4.67
CA LYS A 23 15.83 -8.40 -3.89
C LYS A 23 15.85 -7.68 -2.53
N GLY A 24 14.70 -7.12 -2.14
CA GLY A 24 14.56 -6.27 -0.96
C GLY A 24 15.04 -4.82 -1.14
N LYS A 25 15.34 -4.38 -2.37
CA LYS A 25 15.71 -2.97 -2.66
C LYS A 25 14.66 -2.22 -3.47
N PHE A 26 13.85 -2.93 -4.24
CA PHE A 26 12.82 -2.32 -5.09
C PHE A 26 11.55 -2.07 -4.29
N LEU A 27 11.08 -0.81 -4.34
CA LEU A 27 9.87 -0.35 -3.65
C LEU A 27 8.65 -0.29 -4.56
N TYR A 28 8.86 -0.34 -5.87
CA TYR A 28 7.82 -0.28 -6.88
C TYR A 28 7.63 -1.65 -7.56
N PRO A 29 6.46 -1.90 -8.18
CA PRO A 29 6.25 -3.08 -9.00
C PRO A 29 7.21 -3.14 -10.19
N VAL A 30 7.37 -4.33 -10.75
CA VAL A 30 8.06 -4.55 -12.01
C VAL A 30 7.00 -4.61 -13.11
N TYR A 31 7.12 -3.73 -14.10
CA TYR A 31 6.09 -3.53 -15.10
C TYR A 31 6.43 -4.24 -16.41
N PHE A 32 5.45 -4.96 -16.97
CA PHE A 32 5.50 -5.39 -18.36
C PHE A 32 5.23 -4.19 -19.26
N ASP A 33 6.19 -3.84 -20.10
CA ASP A 33 6.07 -2.76 -21.08
C ASP A 33 5.72 -3.34 -22.45
N TYR A 34 4.52 -3.01 -22.93
CA TYR A 34 4.08 -3.36 -24.27
C TYR A 34 3.49 -2.13 -24.98
N GLU A 35 4.16 -1.74 -26.05
CA GLU A 35 3.85 -0.52 -26.79
C GLU A 35 4.02 -0.69 -28.31
N TYR A 36 4.02 0.43 -29.04
CA TYR A 36 4.10 0.45 -30.50
C TYR A 36 5.36 -0.23 -31.04
N ASP A 37 6.48 -0.15 -30.33
CA ASP A 37 7.71 -0.85 -30.72
C ASP A 37 7.62 -2.37 -30.54
N SER A 38 6.87 -2.85 -29.55
CA SER A 38 6.57 -4.27 -29.40
C SER A 38 5.71 -4.77 -30.57
N GLU A 39 4.73 -3.99 -31.01
CA GLU A 39 3.92 -4.32 -32.21
C GLU A 39 4.73 -4.33 -33.50
N ARG A 40 5.62 -3.34 -33.67
CA ARG A 40 6.53 -3.27 -34.81
C ARG A 40 7.41 -4.51 -34.87
N TYR A 41 8.02 -4.88 -33.74
CA TYR A 41 8.83 -6.09 -33.63
C TYR A 41 8.02 -7.35 -33.97
N SER A 42 6.79 -7.49 -33.45
CA SER A 42 5.92 -8.62 -33.80
C SER A 42 5.70 -8.72 -35.30
N THR A 43 5.37 -7.60 -35.95
CA THR A 43 5.10 -7.55 -37.39
C THR A 43 6.34 -7.91 -38.22
N GLU A 44 7.51 -7.37 -37.84
CA GLU A 44 8.79 -7.68 -38.47
C GLU A 44 9.16 -9.18 -38.37
N HIS A 45 8.62 -9.88 -37.36
CA HIS A 45 8.82 -11.33 -37.15
C HIS A 45 7.62 -12.17 -37.61
N GLY A 46 6.73 -11.61 -38.44
CA GLY A 46 5.62 -12.35 -39.06
C GLY A 46 4.45 -12.66 -38.11
N VAL A 47 4.40 -12.00 -36.95
CA VAL A 47 3.31 -12.13 -35.98
C VAL A 47 2.42 -10.90 -36.05
N THR A 48 1.13 -11.09 -36.30
CA THR A 48 0.16 -9.99 -36.29
C THR A 48 -0.41 -9.80 -34.89
N PRO A 49 -0.06 -8.73 -34.17
CA PRO A 49 -0.57 -8.51 -32.82
C PRO A 49 -2.07 -8.16 -32.85
N HIS A 50 -2.86 -8.90 -32.09
CA HIS A 50 -4.29 -8.64 -31.88
C HIS A 50 -4.61 -8.59 -30.38
N LYS A 51 -5.82 -8.13 -30.04
CA LYS A 51 -6.22 -7.85 -28.65
C LYS A 51 -5.98 -9.01 -27.69
N GLU A 52 -6.38 -10.20 -28.10
CA GLU A 52 -6.16 -11.41 -27.31
C GLU A 52 -4.67 -11.71 -27.11
N LEU A 53 -3.83 -11.64 -28.15
CA LEU A 53 -2.40 -11.90 -28.02
C LEU A 53 -1.74 -10.92 -27.04
N ARG A 54 -1.94 -9.60 -27.22
CA ARG A 54 -1.39 -8.58 -26.31
C ARG A 54 -1.77 -8.84 -24.85
N THR A 55 -3.03 -9.21 -24.64
CA THR A 55 -3.54 -9.54 -23.29
C THR A 55 -2.88 -10.81 -22.74
N GLN A 56 -2.73 -11.86 -23.55
CA GLN A 56 -2.08 -13.09 -23.13
C GLN A 56 -0.60 -12.90 -22.80
N LEU A 57 0.11 -12.04 -23.54
CA LEU A 57 1.51 -11.71 -23.25
C LEU A 57 1.63 -11.03 -21.87
N ALA A 58 0.81 -10.00 -21.62
CA ALA A 58 0.80 -9.31 -20.32
C ALA A 58 0.44 -10.27 -19.16
N VAL A 59 -0.62 -11.07 -19.32
CA VAL A 59 -1.02 -12.06 -18.31
C VAL A 59 0.11 -13.05 -18.04
N ALA A 60 0.76 -13.56 -19.08
CA ALA A 60 1.82 -14.56 -18.95
C ALA A 60 3.06 -14.00 -18.24
N PHE A 61 3.50 -12.80 -18.62
CA PHE A 61 4.61 -12.13 -17.96
C PHE A 61 4.29 -11.84 -16.49
N CYS A 62 3.17 -11.16 -16.20
CA CYS A 62 2.84 -10.74 -14.84
C CYS A 62 2.59 -11.93 -13.91
N SER A 63 1.88 -12.97 -14.38
CA SER A 63 1.65 -14.20 -13.59
C SER A 63 2.96 -14.90 -13.23
N GLU A 64 3.88 -15.03 -14.19
CA GLU A 64 5.17 -15.68 -13.96
C GLU A 64 6.06 -14.86 -13.02
N LEU A 65 6.03 -13.54 -13.15
CA LEU A 65 6.80 -12.64 -12.30
C LEU A 65 6.32 -12.69 -10.84
N GLU A 66 5.00 -12.71 -10.61
CA GLU A 66 4.44 -12.90 -9.26
C GLU A 66 4.76 -14.29 -8.70
N ARG A 67 4.73 -15.34 -9.53
CA ARG A 67 5.17 -16.69 -9.13
C ARG A 67 6.63 -16.71 -8.65
N LEU A 68 7.47 -15.83 -9.18
CA LEU A 68 8.88 -15.68 -8.81
C LEU A 68 9.11 -14.74 -7.60
N GLY A 69 8.03 -14.22 -7.00
CA GLY A 69 8.07 -13.42 -5.78
C GLY A 69 8.27 -11.91 -6.01
N TRP A 70 7.95 -11.42 -7.20
CA TRP A 70 8.04 -10.01 -7.57
C TRP A 70 6.64 -9.44 -7.82
N ARG A 71 6.33 -8.27 -7.25
CA ARG A 71 5.05 -7.61 -7.52
C ARG A 71 5.03 -7.15 -8.97
N ALA A 72 4.05 -7.61 -9.75
CA ALA A 72 3.94 -7.28 -11.15
C ALA A 72 2.98 -6.13 -11.42
N GLY A 73 3.25 -5.41 -12.50
CA GLY A 73 2.36 -4.41 -13.09
C GLY A 73 2.40 -4.46 -14.61
N VAL A 74 1.53 -3.67 -15.24
CA VAL A 74 1.51 -3.43 -16.69
C VAL A 74 1.70 -1.94 -16.92
N TYR A 75 2.69 -1.60 -17.74
CA TYR A 75 2.84 -0.27 -18.31
C TYR A 75 2.22 -0.23 -19.70
N THR A 76 1.41 0.79 -19.98
CA THR A 76 0.80 0.98 -21.31
C THR A 76 0.27 2.40 -21.48
N ASN A 77 -0.28 2.74 -22.66
CA ASN A 77 -0.87 4.05 -22.95
C ASN A 77 -2.39 3.98 -23.15
N LEU A 78 -3.03 5.16 -23.29
CA LEU A 78 -4.48 5.27 -23.44
C LEU A 78 -5.08 4.48 -24.62
N ASP A 79 -4.42 4.42 -25.77
CA ASP A 79 -4.93 3.66 -26.92
C ASP A 79 -4.98 2.17 -26.58
N TYR A 80 -3.92 1.65 -25.96
CA TYR A 80 -3.83 0.23 -25.65
C TYR A 80 -4.82 -0.20 -24.57
N ILE A 81 -4.87 0.54 -23.45
CA ILE A 81 -5.75 0.17 -22.33
C ILE A 81 -7.24 0.30 -22.66
N LYS A 82 -7.61 1.25 -23.55
CA LYS A 82 -9.01 1.45 -23.97
C LYS A 82 -9.41 0.53 -25.13
N ASN A 83 -8.52 0.33 -26.11
CA ASN A 83 -8.89 -0.26 -27.39
C ASN A 83 -8.21 -1.60 -27.70
N ARG A 84 -6.96 -1.80 -27.27
CA ARG A 84 -6.11 -2.90 -27.78
C ARG A 84 -5.86 -4.05 -26.82
N ILE A 85 -6.21 -3.92 -25.54
CA ILE A 85 -6.03 -4.95 -24.51
C ILE A 85 -7.36 -5.20 -23.80
N ASP A 86 -7.61 -6.44 -23.36
CA ASP A 86 -8.72 -6.74 -22.46
C ASP A 86 -8.35 -6.42 -21.01
N ARG A 87 -8.60 -5.17 -20.61
CA ARG A 87 -8.34 -4.67 -19.26
C ARG A 87 -9.00 -5.49 -18.16
N SER A 88 -10.15 -6.12 -18.42
CA SER A 88 -10.86 -6.91 -17.40
C SER A 88 -10.02 -8.09 -16.88
N ARG A 89 -9.06 -8.56 -17.69
CA ARG A 89 -8.14 -9.65 -17.37
C ARG A 89 -6.87 -9.20 -16.66
N LEU A 90 -6.66 -7.89 -16.51
CA LEU A 90 -5.42 -7.32 -15.93
C LEU A 90 -5.63 -6.69 -14.55
N THR A 91 -6.82 -6.80 -13.98
CA THR A 91 -7.21 -6.14 -12.72
C THR A 91 -6.46 -6.64 -11.48
N ALA A 92 -5.76 -7.78 -11.58
CA ALA A 92 -4.93 -8.33 -10.51
C ALA A 92 -3.58 -7.60 -10.34
N TRP A 93 -3.14 -6.85 -11.37
CA TRP A 93 -1.82 -6.22 -11.41
C TRP A 93 -1.89 -4.70 -11.41
N GLU A 94 -0.78 -4.10 -11.02
CA GLU A 94 -0.64 -2.64 -10.93
C GLU A 94 -0.64 -2.00 -12.32
N LEU A 95 -1.29 -0.84 -12.47
CA LEU A 95 -1.32 -0.10 -13.73
C LEU A 95 -0.42 1.14 -13.66
N TRP A 96 0.54 1.23 -14.58
CA TRP A 96 1.28 2.45 -14.90
C TRP A 96 0.82 2.93 -16.28
N LEU A 97 0.12 4.07 -16.31
CA LEU A 97 -0.52 4.58 -17.51
C LEU A 97 0.24 5.77 -18.09
N ALA A 98 0.65 5.69 -19.35
CA ALA A 98 1.06 6.85 -20.11
C ALA A 98 -0.16 7.63 -20.61
N ASP A 99 -0.34 8.80 -20.03
CA ASP A 99 -1.37 9.78 -20.37
C ASP A 99 -0.80 11.18 -20.13
N TYR A 100 -0.41 11.85 -21.21
CA TYR A 100 0.24 13.17 -21.12
C TYR A 100 -0.79 14.32 -21.05
N THR A 101 -2.07 13.99 -20.84
CA THR A 101 -3.16 14.95 -20.82
C THR A 101 -3.76 15.06 -19.43
N GLY A 102 -3.46 16.14 -18.71
CA GLY A 102 -4.10 16.43 -17.43
C GLY A 102 -4.02 15.26 -16.43
N ALA A 103 -5.13 15.00 -15.75
CA ALA A 103 -5.29 13.86 -14.84
C ALA A 103 -5.56 12.57 -15.65
N PRO A 104 -5.22 11.38 -15.10
CA PRO A 104 -5.27 10.16 -15.89
C PRO A 104 -6.72 9.77 -16.21
N ASP A 105 -7.01 9.50 -17.48
CA ASP A 105 -8.33 9.08 -17.95
C ASP A 105 -8.76 7.70 -17.42
N VAL A 106 -7.81 6.91 -16.95
CA VAL A 106 -8.03 5.60 -16.33
C VAL A 106 -7.33 5.57 -14.97
N SER A 107 -8.07 5.21 -13.92
CA SER A 107 -7.51 4.99 -12.58
C SER A 107 -6.29 4.08 -12.64
N CYS A 108 -5.15 4.58 -12.19
CA CYS A 108 -3.85 3.92 -12.24
C CYS A 108 -3.07 4.22 -10.95
N GLY A 109 -2.06 3.41 -10.65
CA GLY A 109 -1.19 3.66 -9.51
C GLY A 109 -0.07 4.65 -9.83
N ILE A 110 0.34 4.71 -11.11
CA ILE A 110 1.29 5.69 -11.64
C ILE A 110 0.75 6.21 -12.97
N GLN A 111 0.85 7.52 -13.19
CA GLN A 111 0.68 8.13 -14.50
C GLN A 111 2.04 8.61 -15.01
N GLN A 112 2.44 8.22 -16.22
CA GLN A 112 3.48 8.93 -16.96
C GLN A 112 2.85 10.16 -17.60
N THR A 113 3.33 11.34 -17.22
CA THR A 113 2.75 12.65 -17.56
C THR A 113 3.44 13.32 -18.75
N GLY A 114 4.61 12.82 -19.17
CA GLY A 114 5.32 13.31 -20.35
C GLY A 114 6.64 12.60 -20.57
N SER A 115 7.26 12.86 -21.73
CA SER A 115 8.55 12.29 -22.16
C SER A 115 9.65 13.33 -22.46
N THR A 116 9.37 14.60 -22.17
CA THR A 116 10.27 15.73 -22.46
C THR A 116 10.55 16.59 -21.23
N GLY A 117 10.38 16.00 -20.04
CA GLY A 117 10.68 16.66 -18.78
C GLY A 117 12.16 17.00 -18.65
N ARG A 118 12.45 17.89 -17.69
CA ARG A 118 13.82 18.28 -17.34
C ARG A 118 13.97 18.17 -15.82
N VAL A 119 14.95 17.40 -15.38
CA VAL A 119 15.26 17.17 -13.98
C VAL A 119 16.74 17.45 -13.77
N ASP A 120 17.05 18.27 -12.76
CA ASP A 120 18.43 18.62 -12.42
C ASP A 120 19.26 17.36 -12.15
N GLY A 121 20.43 17.28 -12.78
CA GLY A 121 21.31 16.11 -12.72
C GLY A 121 21.13 15.11 -13.86
N ILE A 122 20.10 15.27 -14.73
CA ILE A 122 19.93 14.44 -15.93
C ILE A 122 20.09 15.29 -17.19
N SER A 123 20.92 14.82 -18.12
CA SER A 123 21.11 15.46 -19.43
C SER A 123 20.10 14.93 -20.44
N GLY A 124 19.44 15.83 -21.16
CA GLY A 124 18.44 15.47 -22.18
C GLY A 124 17.02 15.45 -21.64
N ASN A 125 16.11 14.88 -22.44
CA ASN A 125 14.71 14.69 -22.08
C ASN A 125 14.57 13.50 -21.14
N VAL A 126 13.65 13.59 -20.19
CA VAL A 126 13.28 12.48 -19.30
C VAL A 126 11.77 12.30 -19.22
N ASP A 127 11.36 11.06 -19.02
CA ASP A 127 9.98 10.75 -18.71
C ASP A 127 9.63 11.24 -17.30
N THR A 128 8.49 11.90 -17.17
CA THR A 128 7.97 12.39 -15.90
C THR A 128 6.77 11.56 -15.48
N ASN A 129 6.66 11.29 -14.18
CA ASN A 129 5.63 10.41 -13.64
C ASN A 129 5.07 10.96 -12.33
N GLU A 130 3.79 10.71 -12.08
CA GLU A 130 3.11 10.96 -10.82
C GLU A 130 2.59 9.64 -10.24
N SER A 131 2.93 9.35 -8.98
CA SER A 131 2.51 8.14 -8.27
C SER A 131 1.31 8.48 -7.37
N PHE A 132 0.15 7.89 -7.65
CA PHE A 132 -1.07 8.07 -6.85
C PHE A 132 -1.16 7.08 -5.68
N LEU A 133 -0.39 6.00 -5.73
CA LEU A 133 -0.24 5.04 -4.64
C LEU A 133 1.14 5.19 -3.99
N ASP A 134 1.18 5.03 -2.66
CA ASP A 134 2.41 4.93 -1.89
C ASP A 134 2.96 3.50 -1.96
N TYR A 135 3.53 3.15 -3.13
CA TYR A 135 4.18 1.86 -3.34
C TYR A 135 5.29 1.55 -2.33
N PRO A 136 6.13 2.51 -1.90
CA PRO A 136 7.05 2.29 -0.79
C PRO A 136 6.41 1.74 0.48
N SER A 137 5.27 2.30 0.91
CA SER A 137 4.54 1.80 2.08
C SER A 137 3.86 0.45 1.79
N LEU A 138 3.17 0.32 0.65
CA LEU A 138 2.49 -0.93 0.26
C LEU A 138 3.47 -2.11 0.15
N THR A 139 4.64 -1.89 -0.45
CA THR A 139 5.66 -2.93 -0.64
C THR A 139 6.19 -3.44 0.70
N ARG A 140 6.45 -2.55 1.66
CA ARG A 140 6.92 -2.94 3.00
C ARG A 140 5.81 -3.64 3.80
N GLN A 141 4.60 -3.10 3.77
CA GLN A 141 3.44 -3.66 4.46
C GLN A 141 3.08 -5.08 3.96
N ASN A 142 3.21 -5.32 2.66
CA ASN A 142 2.86 -6.60 2.05
C ASN A 142 4.05 -7.56 1.89
N GLY A 143 5.28 -7.10 2.16
CA GLY A 143 6.49 -7.89 1.97
C GLY A 143 6.77 -8.22 0.49
N TRP A 144 6.42 -7.31 -0.41
CA TRP A 144 6.67 -7.49 -1.84
C TRP A 144 8.15 -7.39 -2.18
N ASN A 145 8.55 -7.95 -3.33
CA ASN A 145 9.89 -7.80 -3.90
C ASN A 145 11.02 -8.22 -2.95
N GLY A 146 10.76 -9.15 -2.03
CA GLY A 146 11.73 -9.62 -1.04
C GLY A 146 11.88 -8.75 0.22
N TRP A 147 11.04 -7.75 0.40
CA TRP A 147 10.94 -7.06 1.69
C TRP A 147 10.33 -8.00 2.72
N LYS A 148 10.83 -7.96 3.96
CA LYS A 148 10.13 -8.62 5.07
C LYS A 148 8.83 -7.85 5.28
N LYS A 149 7.71 -8.58 5.28
CA LYS A 149 6.41 -8.02 5.63
C LYS A 149 6.54 -7.30 6.97
N GLU A 150 6.28 -5.99 6.99
CA GLU A 150 6.09 -5.30 8.27
C GLU A 150 4.95 -6.03 8.99
N ASN A 151 5.21 -6.53 10.19
CA ASN A 151 4.23 -7.29 10.96
C ASN A 151 2.91 -6.51 10.96
N ALA A 152 1.79 -7.20 10.69
CA ALA A 152 0.44 -6.64 10.77
C ALA A 152 0.37 -5.68 11.96
N ALA A 153 0.03 -4.42 11.70
CA ALA A 153 0.38 -3.27 12.54
C ALA A 153 0.39 -3.61 14.04
N CYS A 154 1.59 -3.82 14.57
CA CYS A 154 1.78 -4.14 15.98
C CYS A 154 1.86 -2.82 16.75
N TRP A 155 0.70 -2.25 17.05
CA TRP A 155 0.66 -1.08 17.92
C TRP A 155 0.93 -1.49 19.35
N THR A 156 1.90 -0.83 19.97
CA THR A 156 2.24 -1.05 21.37
C THR A 156 2.01 0.23 22.14
N SER A 157 1.28 0.14 23.25
CA SER A 157 1.23 1.22 24.23
C SER A 157 2.49 1.18 25.08
N ASP A 158 2.96 2.35 25.51
CA ASP A 158 4.03 2.48 26.51
C ASP A 158 3.61 2.03 27.93
N THR A 159 2.38 1.55 28.07
CA THR A 159 1.74 1.22 29.35
C THR A 159 1.24 -0.22 29.31
N THR A 160 1.90 -1.11 30.06
CA THR A 160 1.45 -2.50 30.17
C THR A 160 0.20 -2.59 31.06
N ASN A 161 -0.97 -2.82 30.45
CA ASN A 161 -2.24 -2.98 31.14
C ASN A 161 -3.13 -4.06 30.51
N GLY A 162 -4.20 -4.41 31.20
CA GLY A 162 -5.19 -5.40 30.74
C GLY A 162 -6.46 -5.30 31.57
N THR A 163 -7.44 -6.17 31.32
CA THR A 163 -8.70 -6.20 32.08
C THR A 163 -8.44 -6.42 33.57
N ASP A 164 -7.44 -7.22 33.92
CA ASP A 164 -7.08 -7.52 35.31
C ASP A 164 -6.26 -6.41 35.99
N ASN A 165 -5.68 -5.50 35.20
CA ASN A 165 -4.89 -4.38 35.68
C ASN A 165 -5.08 -3.15 34.78
N PRO A 166 -6.27 -2.51 34.81
CA PRO A 166 -6.55 -1.35 33.99
C PRO A 166 -5.85 -0.11 34.55
N VAL A 167 -5.58 0.87 33.68
CA VAL A 167 -5.13 2.20 34.12
C VAL A 167 -6.30 2.93 34.77
N ARG A 168 -6.11 3.37 36.02
CA ARG A 168 -7.13 4.05 36.81
C ARG A 168 -7.03 5.55 36.60
N ILE A 169 -8.10 6.18 36.12
CA ILE A 169 -8.13 7.62 35.80
C ILE A 169 -9.29 8.26 36.57
N ALA A 170 -9.02 9.34 37.30
CA ALA A 170 -10.06 10.09 38.02
C ALA A 170 -10.93 10.92 37.05
N PRO A 171 -12.24 11.13 37.34
CA PRO A 171 -13.17 11.83 36.44
C PRO A 171 -12.72 13.19 35.90
N ASN A 172 -11.93 13.95 36.66
CA ASN A 172 -11.42 15.29 36.28
C ASN A 172 -9.93 15.27 35.90
N SER A 173 -9.44 14.15 35.37
CA SER A 173 -8.04 13.96 35.00
C SER A 173 -7.92 13.48 33.54
N LEU A 174 -6.69 13.24 33.10
CA LEU A 174 -6.40 12.57 31.83
C LEU A 174 -5.17 11.68 32.00
N TYR A 175 -5.09 10.65 31.17
CA TYR A 175 -3.87 9.86 31.01
C TYR A 175 -3.30 10.09 29.61
N THR A 176 -1.99 10.35 29.51
CA THR A 176 -1.32 10.41 28.20
C THR A 176 -0.70 9.05 27.92
N VAL A 177 -1.11 8.42 26.83
CA VAL A 177 -0.53 7.15 26.36
C VAL A 177 0.22 7.40 25.06
N LYS A 178 1.41 6.80 24.93
CA LYS A 178 2.15 6.76 23.67
C LYS A 178 1.88 5.43 22.98
N ILE A 179 1.38 5.50 21.75
CA ILE A 179 1.18 4.32 20.89
C ILE A 179 2.26 4.31 19.83
N THR A 180 3.12 3.30 19.85
CA THR A 180 4.21 3.10 18.87
C THR A 180 3.71 2.20 17.74
N GLY A 181 3.87 2.61 16.48
CA GLY A 181 3.46 1.87 15.29
C GLY A 181 3.13 2.77 14.09
N GLN A 182 2.54 2.16 13.06
CA GLN A 182 1.96 2.91 11.94
C GLN A 182 0.94 3.93 12.44
N ASP A 183 0.70 4.98 11.65
CA ASP A 183 -0.27 5.98 12.06
C ASP A 183 -1.67 5.38 12.21
N ILE A 184 -2.35 5.70 13.30
CA ILE A 184 -3.52 5.00 13.79
C ILE A 184 -4.51 6.00 14.37
N ASP A 185 -5.80 5.79 14.11
CA ASP A 185 -6.88 6.37 14.89
C ASP A 185 -7.40 5.37 15.91
N LEU A 186 -7.86 5.87 17.06
CA LEU A 186 -8.31 5.04 18.16
C LEU A 186 -9.81 5.19 18.42
N VAL A 187 -10.45 4.09 18.81
CA VAL A 187 -11.84 4.05 19.27
C VAL A 187 -11.92 3.50 20.69
N CYS A 188 -12.82 4.08 21.49
CA CYS A 188 -13.16 3.57 22.81
C CYS A 188 -14.24 2.49 22.66
N GLY A 189 -14.01 1.31 23.23
CA GLY A 189 -15.01 0.24 23.28
C GLY A 189 -16.17 0.56 24.21
N GLU A 190 -17.24 -0.23 24.10
CA GLU A 190 -18.40 -0.13 24.98
C GLU A 190 -18.11 -0.64 26.39
N SER A 191 -18.62 0.07 27.40
CA SER A 191 -18.54 -0.31 28.81
C SER A 191 -19.87 -0.93 29.25
N GLY A 192 -20.12 -2.19 28.92
CA GLY A 192 -21.32 -2.91 29.35
C GLY A 192 -22.64 -2.30 28.84
N GLY A 193 -22.67 -1.88 27.57
CA GLY A 193 -23.86 -1.29 26.92
C GLY A 193 -24.15 0.18 27.30
N LYS A 194 -23.24 0.83 28.03
CA LYS A 194 -23.31 2.26 28.37
C LYS A 194 -22.56 3.11 27.32
N PRO A 195 -22.86 4.44 27.23
CA PRO A 195 -22.09 5.37 26.41
C PRO A 195 -20.58 5.29 26.69
N ALA A 196 -19.78 5.71 25.70
CA ALA A 196 -18.32 5.62 25.75
C ALA A 196 -17.76 6.22 27.05
N ALA A 197 -17.00 5.42 27.80
CA ALA A 197 -16.44 5.84 29.09
C ALA A 197 -15.32 6.87 28.93
N PHE A 198 -14.62 6.84 27.79
CA PHE A 198 -13.49 7.72 27.52
C PHE A 198 -13.62 8.41 26.17
N ARG A 199 -13.23 9.68 26.14
CA ARG A 199 -12.95 10.43 24.92
C ARG A 199 -11.45 10.35 24.64
N LEU A 200 -11.12 10.00 23.41
CA LEU A 200 -9.74 9.88 22.94
C LEU A 200 -9.38 11.14 22.17
N VAL A 201 -8.36 11.87 22.63
CA VAL A 201 -7.91 13.11 21.99
C VAL A 201 -6.51 12.89 21.46
N ARG A 202 -6.37 12.94 20.14
CA ARG A 202 -5.08 12.85 19.46
C ARG A 202 -4.25 14.09 19.77
N CYS A 203 -3.00 13.91 20.24
CA CYS A 203 -2.14 15.03 20.64
C CYS A 203 -1.18 15.41 19.52
N ARG A 204 -0.19 14.55 19.26
CA ARG A 204 0.83 14.76 18.22
C ARG A 204 1.44 13.42 17.80
N ARG A 205 1.96 13.38 16.58
CA ARG A 205 2.83 12.29 16.11
C ARG A 205 4.29 12.71 16.23
N ASP A 206 5.13 11.80 16.70
CA ASP A 206 6.58 11.97 16.86
C ASP A 206 7.28 10.70 16.38
N GLY A 207 7.93 10.76 15.22
CA GLY A 207 8.50 9.60 14.55
C GLY A 207 7.45 8.51 14.26
N ASP A 208 7.68 7.32 14.81
CA ASP A 208 6.81 6.16 14.70
C ASP A 208 5.77 6.07 15.83
N SER A 209 5.59 7.14 16.62
CA SER A 209 4.74 7.14 17.79
C SER A 209 3.65 8.21 17.71
N THR A 210 2.42 7.89 18.12
CA THR A 210 1.33 8.86 18.30
C THR A 210 0.96 8.96 19.77
N LEU A 211 0.95 10.18 20.31
CA LEU A 211 0.51 10.49 21.68
C LEU A 211 -0.99 10.77 21.72
N TRP A 212 -1.67 10.20 22.71
CA TRP A 212 -3.12 10.33 22.91
C TRP A 212 -3.44 10.68 24.37
N HIS A 213 -4.39 11.58 24.58
CA HIS A 213 -5.05 11.75 25.86
C HIS A 213 -6.28 10.84 25.95
N VAL A 214 -6.33 10.04 27.00
CA VAL A 214 -7.48 9.25 27.43
C VAL A 214 -8.19 10.05 28.52
N VAL A 215 -9.35 10.62 28.17
CA VAL A 215 -10.10 11.54 29.04
C VAL A 215 -11.40 10.87 29.49
N PRO A 216 -11.62 10.67 30.81
CA PRO A 216 -12.89 10.17 31.31
C PRO A 216 -14.04 11.09 30.94
N VAL A 217 -15.12 10.52 30.45
CA VAL A 217 -16.39 11.23 30.16
C VAL A 217 -17.61 10.47 30.69
N GLY A 218 -17.41 9.25 31.18
CA GLY A 218 -18.41 8.42 31.83
C GLY A 218 -18.39 8.50 33.36
N GLU A 219 -19.10 7.58 33.99
CA GLU A 219 -19.27 7.49 35.44
C GLU A 219 -18.16 6.67 36.12
N PRO A 220 -17.83 6.95 37.39
CA PRO A 220 -16.96 6.09 38.20
C PRO A 220 -17.38 4.62 38.15
N GLY A 221 -16.39 3.73 38.00
CA GLY A 221 -16.56 2.29 37.85
C GLY A 221 -16.68 1.80 36.41
N GLN A 222 -16.86 2.68 35.42
CA GLN A 222 -16.81 2.27 34.01
C GLN A 222 -15.39 1.91 33.57
N GLU A 223 -15.27 0.85 32.77
CA GLU A 223 -14.02 0.37 32.18
C GLU A 223 -14.22 0.16 30.68
N ALA A 224 -13.22 0.54 29.88
CA ALA A 224 -13.24 0.31 28.46
C ALA A 224 -11.85 -0.04 27.92
N GLY A 225 -11.85 -0.91 26.90
CA GLY A 225 -10.71 -1.11 26.03
C GLY A 225 -10.62 -0.01 24.98
N ILE A 226 -9.39 0.28 24.54
CA ILE A 226 -9.09 1.17 23.43
C ILE A 226 -8.50 0.32 22.30
N TYR A 227 -8.98 0.55 21.08
CA TYR A 227 -8.73 -0.27 19.90
C TYR A 227 -8.34 0.60 18.69
N PRO A 228 -7.67 0.04 17.68
CA PRO A 228 -7.60 0.67 16.35
C PRO A 228 -8.99 0.92 15.79
N ALA A 229 -9.19 2.09 15.18
CA ALA A 229 -10.43 2.45 14.49
C ALA A 229 -10.71 1.54 13.27
N GLU A 230 -9.66 1.04 12.64
CA GLU A 230 -9.73 0.11 11.49
C GLU A 230 -9.96 -1.36 11.90
N GLY A 231 -10.12 -1.63 13.20
CA GLY A 231 -10.27 -2.97 13.76
C GLY A 231 -8.92 -3.61 14.13
N GLY A 232 -8.95 -4.51 15.10
CA GLY A 232 -7.75 -5.18 15.60
C GLY A 232 -7.83 -5.53 17.08
N GLU A 233 -6.70 -5.96 17.63
CA GLU A 233 -6.60 -6.28 19.05
C GLU A 233 -6.61 -5.01 19.93
N ARG A 234 -6.97 -5.19 21.19
CA ARG A 234 -7.02 -4.12 22.20
C ARG A 234 -5.61 -3.66 22.55
N ILE A 235 -5.38 -2.33 22.52
CA ILE A 235 -4.04 -1.74 22.75
C ILE A 235 -3.88 -1.23 24.19
N PHE A 236 -4.99 -0.86 24.85
CA PHE A 236 -4.98 -0.25 26.18
C PHE A 236 -6.31 -0.47 26.91
N VAL A 237 -6.31 -0.49 28.24
CA VAL A 237 -7.51 -0.56 29.09
C VAL A 237 -7.48 0.50 30.17
N ALA A 238 -8.55 1.28 30.30
CA ALA A 238 -8.72 2.21 31.41
C ALA A 238 -10.03 2.00 32.16
N ARG A 239 -9.99 2.35 33.45
CA ARG A 239 -11.14 2.37 34.37
C ARG A 239 -11.24 3.74 35.04
N ILE A 240 -12.45 4.26 35.13
CA ILE A 240 -12.75 5.49 35.87
C ILE A 240 -12.83 5.14 37.35
N GLU A 241 -12.00 5.74 38.19
CA GLU A 241 -12.01 5.46 39.63
C GLU A 241 -11.75 6.73 40.44
N GLU A 242 -12.49 6.90 41.53
CA GLU A 242 -12.24 8.00 42.46
C GLU A 242 -10.96 7.73 43.24
N VAL A 243 -10.01 8.68 43.18
CA VAL A 243 -8.82 8.61 44.03
C VAL A 243 -9.27 8.97 45.44
N SER A 244 -9.31 7.97 46.33
CA SER A 244 -9.44 8.20 47.76
C SER A 244 -8.22 9.03 48.21
N LYS A 245 -8.45 10.14 48.91
CA LYS A 245 -7.38 10.96 49.51
C LYS A 245 -6.57 10.17 50.54
#